data_AF-A0A380DR53-F1
#
_entry.id   AF-A0A380DR53-F1
#
_cell.length_a   1.000
_cell.length_b   1.000
_cell.length_c   1.000
_cell.angle_alpha   90.00
_cell.angle_beta   90.00
_cell.angle_gamma   90.00
#
_symmetry.space_group_name_H-M   'P 1'
#
loop_
_entity.id
_entity.type
_entity.pdbx_description
1 polymer ?
#
loop_
_entity_poly.entity_id
_entity_poly.type
_entity_poly.pdbx_seq_one_letter_code
_entity_poly.pdbx_strand_id
1 'polypeptide(L)'
;MVFTQSLLQILVQPNDLPGVIENGAQGIGLYRTEFLYMGRDQMPTEEEQFEAYKEVLEAMNGKRVVVRTLDIGGDKELSYLNLPEEMNPFLGYRAIRLCLAQQDIF
;
A
#
# COMPACT_ATOMS: atom_id res chain seq x y z
N MET A 1 4.45 0.80 -35.42
CA MET A 1 3.78 0.93 -34.11
C MET A 1 4.87 0.81 -33.06
N VAL A 2 5.31 1.91 -32.47
CA VAL A 2 6.36 1.87 -31.44
C VAL A 2 5.66 1.57 -30.12
N PHE A 3 5.89 0.40 -29.53
CA PHE A 3 5.46 0.13 -28.17
C PHE A 3 6.32 0.97 -27.23
N THR A 4 5.80 2.10 -26.76
CA THR A 4 6.43 2.83 -25.65
C THR A 4 6.22 2.01 -24.38
N GLN A 5 7.28 1.40 -23.84
CA GLN A 5 7.25 0.85 -22.49
C GLN A 5 7.21 2.00 -21.48
N SER A 6 6.29 1.94 -20.52
CA SER A 6 6.21 2.93 -19.44
C SER A 6 7.24 2.63 -18.35
N LEU A 7 8.01 3.63 -17.93
CA LEU A 7 8.89 3.54 -16.76
C LEU A 7 8.08 3.82 -15.49
N LEU A 8 7.66 2.74 -14.82
CA LEU A 8 6.91 2.80 -13.56
C LEU A 8 7.83 2.45 -12.38
N GLN A 9 7.68 3.15 -11.26
CA GLN A 9 8.45 2.88 -10.04
C GLN A 9 7.57 2.35 -8.90
N ILE A 10 8.22 1.76 -7.89
CA ILE A 10 7.59 1.27 -6.66
C ILE A 10 7.70 2.38 -5.61
N LEU A 11 6.58 2.68 -4.94
CA LEU A 11 6.53 3.59 -3.80
C LEU A 11 6.18 2.78 -2.54
N VAL A 12 7.03 2.86 -1.51
CA VAL A 12 6.83 2.13 -0.24
C VAL A 12 6.21 3.03 0.82
N GLN A 13 6.60 4.30 0.85
CA GLN A 13 6.06 5.36 1.73
C GLN A 13 6.09 6.71 0.99
N PRO A 14 5.25 7.70 1.39
CA PRO A 14 5.23 9.02 0.76
C PRO A 14 6.59 9.71 0.69
N ASN A 15 7.45 9.49 1.69
CA ASN A 15 8.80 10.04 1.74
C ASN A 15 9.73 9.57 0.59
N ASP A 16 9.36 8.50 -0.14
CA ASP A 16 10.13 8.04 -1.30
C ASP A 16 9.76 8.80 -2.59
N LEU A 17 8.72 9.66 -2.56
CA LEU A 17 8.23 10.43 -3.72
C LEU A 17 9.31 11.27 -4.42
N PRO A 18 10.20 12.00 -3.71
CA PRO A 18 11.24 12.78 -4.37
C PRO A 18 12.11 11.92 -5.31
N GLY A 19 12.48 10.72 -4.85
CA GLY A 19 13.25 9.78 -5.67
C GLY A 19 12.49 9.30 -6.91
N VAL A 20 11.18 9.06 -6.80
CA VAL A 20 10.33 8.70 -7.95
C VAL A 20 10.32 9.80 -9.01
N ILE A 21 10.22 11.06 -8.58
CA ILE A 21 10.16 12.24 -9.46
C ILE A 21 11.53 12.51 -10.10
N GLU A 22 12.59 12.54 -9.30
CA GLU A 22 13.97 12.83 -9.75
C GLU A 22 14.47 11.81 -10.78
N ASN A 23 14.06 10.54 -10.64
CA ASN A 23 14.41 9.49 -11.59
C ASN A 23 13.49 9.43 -12.83
N GLY A 24 12.63 10.42 -13.04
CA GLY A 24 11.84 10.55 -14.27
C GLY A 24 10.74 9.51 -14.44
N ALA A 25 10.13 9.03 -13.34
CA ALA A 25 9.01 8.09 -13.44
C ALA A 25 7.87 8.64 -14.30
N GLN A 26 7.31 7.78 -15.15
CA GLN A 26 6.08 8.05 -15.90
C GLN A 26 4.81 7.69 -15.11
N GLY A 27 4.98 7.13 -13.91
CA GLY A 27 3.92 6.77 -12.98
C GLY A 27 4.45 5.90 -11.84
N ILE A 28 3.58 5.61 -10.87
CA ILE A 28 3.83 4.62 -9.82
C ILE A 28 3.11 3.35 -10.20
N GLY A 29 3.87 2.27 -10.42
CA GLY A 29 3.33 0.96 -10.80
C GLY A 29 2.89 0.11 -9.62
N LEU A 30 3.35 0.47 -8.42
CA LEU A 30 2.96 -0.17 -7.17
C LEU A 30 3.17 0.81 -6.02
N TYR A 31 2.08 1.27 -5.43
CA TYR A 31 2.09 1.98 -4.15
C TYR A 31 1.66 1.01 -3.04
N ARG A 32 2.60 0.68 -2.16
CA ARG A 32 2.37 -0.20 -1.00
C ARG A 32 1.73 0.61 0.12
N THR A 33 0.66 0.08 0.71
CA THR A 33 -0.13 0.78 1.74
C THR A 33 0.16 0.26 3.15
N GLU A 34 0.96 -0.80 3.29
CA GLU A 34 1.28 -1.40 4.59
C GLU A 34 1.93 -0.41 5.58
N PHE A 35 2.61 0.65 5.10
CA PHE A 35 3.20 1.67 5.96
C PHE A 35 2.15 2.43 6.80
N LEU A 36 0.89 2.52 6.33
CA LEU A 36 -0.21 3.16 7.07
C LEU A 36 -0.63 2.35 8.31
N TYR A 37 -0.28 1.07 8.35
CA TYR A 37 -0.67 0.13 9.39
C TYR A 37 0.52 -0.22 10.31
N MET A 38 1.75 -0.19 9.81
CA MET A 38 2.93 -0.57 10.58
C MET A 38 3.37 0.51 11.58
N GLY A 39 3.91 0.10 12.73
CA GLY A 39 4.55 1.01 13.70
C GLY A 39 3.59 1.90 14.50
N ARG A 40 2.34 1.46 14.69
CA ARG A 40 1.29 2.16 15.45
C ARG A 40 0.48 1.20 16.31
N ASP A 41 -0.33 1.74 17.21
CA ASP A 41 -1.12 0.98 18.18
C ASP A 41 -2.62 0.90 17.83
N GLN A 42 -3.03 1.48 16.71
CA GLN A 42 -4.41 1.46 16.23
C GLN A 42 -4.47 1.45 14.70
N MET A 43 -5.61 1.03 14.15
CA MET A 43 -5.88 1.10 12.72
C MET A 43 -5.81 2.53 12.18
N PRO A 44 -5.31 2.75 10.95
CA PRO A 44 -5.43 4.05 10.30
C PRO A 44 -6.89 4.41 10.08
N THR A 45 -7.24 5.67 10.29
CA THR A 45 -8.57 6.17 9.94
C THR A 45 -8.70 6.32 8.42
N GLU A 46 -9.94 6.39 7.92
CA GLU A 46 -10.20 6.69 6.50
C GLU A 46 -9.53 8.02 6.09
N GLU A 47 -9.59 9.05 6.94
CA GLU A 47 -8.98 10.35 6.68
C GLU A 47 -7.45 10.27 6.56
N GLU A 48 -6.79 9.48 7.41
CA GLU A 48 -5.34 9.27 7.33
C GLU A 48 -4.94 8.55 6.03
N GLN A 49 -5.75 7.58 5.59
CA GLN A 49 -5.54 6.90 4.32
C GLN A 49 -5.78 7.87 3.15
N PHE A 50 -6.86 8.64 3.19
CA PHE A 50 -7.24 9.61 2.18
C PHE A 50 -6.13 10.64 1.95
N GLU A 51 -5.63 11.28 3.01
CA GLU A 51 -4.59 12.31 2.88
C GLU A 51 -3.28 11.72 2.33
N ALA A 52 -2.89 10.51 2.74
CA ALA A 52 -1.72 9.84 2.19
C ALA A 52 -1.86 9.51 0.69
N TYR A 53 -3.03 9.03 0.26
CA TYR A 53 -3.28 8.73 -1.15
C TYR A 53 -3.37 9.99 -1.99
N LYS A 54 -4.02 11.04 -1.47
CA LYS A 54 -4.17 12.34 -2.11
C LYS A 54 -2.82 13.01 -2.34
N GLU A 55 -1.95 13.05 -1.34
CA GLU A 55 -0.60 13.62 -1.45
C GLU A 55 0.17 13.01 -2.63
N VAL A 56 0.17 11.68 -2.74
CA VAL A 56 0.83 10.95 -3.82
C VAL A 56 0.19 11.24 -5.18
N LEU A 57 -1.15 11.29 -5.26
CA LEU A 57 -1.86 11.58 -6.50
C LEU A 57 -1.62 13.01 -7.00
N GLU A 58 -1.65 13.99 -6.09
CA GLU A 58 -1.36 15.39 -6.39
C GLU A 58 0.10 15.56 -6.85
N ALA A 59 1.06 14.96 -6.15
CA ALA A 59 2.48 15.01 -6.51
C ALA A 59 2.79 14.38 -7.88
N MET A 60 2.05 13.33 -8.25
CA MET A 60 2.21 12.66 -9.53
C MET A 60 1.56 13.41 -10.70
N ASN A 61 0.81 14.48 -10.44
CA ASN A 61 0.30 15.44 -11.43
C ASN A 61 -0.34 14.77 -12.67
N GLY A 62 -1.35 13.91 -12.41
CA GLY A 62 -2.09 13.20 -13.44
C GLY A 62 -1.40 11.96 -14.03
N LYS A 63 -0.16 11.64 -13.61
CA LYS A 63 0.47 10.36 -13.94
C LYS A 63 -0.21 9.21 -13.19
N ARG A 64 -0.19 8.01 -13.79
CA ARG A 64 -0.81 6.81 -13.21
C ARG A 64 -0.18 6.47 -11.86
N VAL A 65 -1.03 6.16 -10.88
CA VAL A 65 -0.65 5.57 -9.59
C VAL A 65 -1.48 4.31 -9.39
N VAL A 66 -0.81 3.17 -9.20
CA VAL A 66 -1.47 1.89 -8.89
C VAL A 66 -1.36 1.65 -7.39
N VAL A 67 -2.43 1.96 -6.66
CA VAL A 67 -2.53 1.68 -5.23
C VAL A 67 -2.85 0.20 -5.03
N ARG A 68 -2.08 -0.46 -4.18
CA ARG A 68 -2.38 -1.82 -3.74
C ARG A 68 -3.09 -1.76 -2.40
N THR A 69 -4.24 -2.44 -2.31
CA THR A 69 -4.96 -2.61 -1.04
C THR A 69 -4.09 -3.32 -0.02
N LEU A 70 -4.51 -3.29 1.25
CA LEU A 70 -3.76 -3.87 2.35
C LEU A 70 -3.28 -5.31 2.07
N ASP A 71 -1.96 -5.53 2.18
CA ASP A 71 -1.29 -6.84 2.03
C ASP A 71 -0.47 -7.13 3.29
N ILE A 72 -1.18 -7.56 4.34
CA ILE A 72 -0.62 -8.04 5.61
C ILE A 72 -1.17 -9.42 5.93
N GLY A 73 -0.50 -10.17 6.80
CA GLY A 73 -0.95 -11.45 7.32
C GLY A 73 -0.32 -11.74 8.67
N GLY A 74 -0.47 -12.99 9.15
CA GLY A 74 0.09 -13.43 10.44
C GLY A 74 1.62 -13.44 10.52
N ASP A 75 2.34 -13.05 9.46
CA ASP A 75 3.78 -12.84 9.45
C ASP A 75 4.21 -11.49 10.05
N LYS A 76 3.26 -10.56 10.27
CA LYS A 76 3.52 -9.24 10.86
C LYS A 76 2.77 -9.08 12.17
N GLU A 77 3.47 -8.67 13.22
CA GLU A 77 2.83 -8.32 14.49
C GLU A 77 2.21 -6.93 14.40
N LEU A 78 0.87 -6.88 14.43
CA LEU A 78 0.08 -5.67 14.58
C LEU A 78 -0.73 -5.82 15.86
N SER A 79 -0.32 -5.10 16.91
CA SER A 79 -0.85 -5.23 18.28
C SER A 79 -2.37 -5.07 18.39
N TYR A 80 -2.96 -4.33 17.45
CA TYR A 80 -4.38 -4.00 17.39
C TYR A 80 -5.19 -4.89 16.44
N LEU A 81 -4.54 -5.81 15.72
CA LEU A 81 -5.17 -6.78 14.82
C LEU A 81 -4.97 -8.18 15.37
N ASN A 82 -6.04 -8.74 15.94
CA ASN A 82 -6.05 -10.12 16.44
C ASN A 82 -6.11 -11.09 15.26
N LEU A 83 -4.95 -11.36 14.66
CA LEU A 83 -4.81 -12.40 13.64
C LEU A 83 -4.61 -13.76 14.31
N PRO A 84 -5.23 -14.84 13.78
CA PRO A 84 -4.98 -16.19 14.30
C PRO A 84 -3.53 -16.59 14.06
N GLU A 85 -2.96 -17.36 14.99
CA GLU A 85 -1.67 -18.01 14.75
C GLU A 85 -1.85 -19.10 13.69
N GLU A 86 -0.98 -19.08 12.67
CA GLU A 86 -1.05 -20.01 11.55
C GLU A 86 0.26 -20.79 11.44
N MET A 87 0.16 -22.10 11.17
CA MET A 87 1.35 -22.94 10.87
C MET A 87 2.15 -22.38 9.69
N ASN A 88 1.48 -21.77 8.71
CA ASN A 88 2.12 -21.09 7.59
C ASN A 88 1.36 -19.81 7.18
N PRO A 89 1.76 -18.64 7.70
CA PRO A 89 1.10 -17.37 7.40
C PRO A 89 1.10 -16.97 5.92
N PHE A 90 2.11 -17.41 5.14
CA PHE A 90 2.19 -17.09 3.72
C PHE A 90 1.10 -17.75 2.88
N LEU A 91 0.60 -18.90 3.34
CA LEU A 91 -0.48 -19.64 2.68
C LEU A 91 -1.85 -19.34 3.28
N GLY A 92 -1.91 -18.51 4.32
CA GLY A 92 -3.02 -18.37 5.24
C GLY A 92 -3.90 -17.14 5.05
N TYR A 93 -4.32 -16.57 6.18
CA TYR A 93 -5.28 -15.49 6.32
C TYR A 93 -4.61 -14.12 6.18
N ARG A 94 -4.51 -13.66 4.93
CA ARG A 94 -3.75 -12.46 4.57
C ARG A 94 -4.34 -11.69 3.40
N ALA A 95 -3.90 -10.44 3.25
CA ALA A 95 -4.21 -9.56 2.13
C ALA A 95 -5.71 -9.52 1.83
N ILE A 96 -6.10 -9.74 0.57
CA ILE A 96 -7.51 -9.73 0.16
C ILE A 96 -8.38 -10.74 0.94
N ARG A 97 -7.83 -11.86 1.42
CA ARG A 97 -8.61 -12.84 2.21
C ARG A 97 -9.00 -12.24 3.57
N LEU A 98 -8.08 -11.52 4.19
CA LEU A 98 -8.33 -10.75 5.41
C LEU A 98 -9.37 -9.66 5.14
N CYS A 99 -9.15 -8.84 4.10
CA CYS A 99 -10.07 -7.75 3.73
C CYS A 99 -11.49 -8.23 3.44
N LEU A 100 -11.65 -9.35 2.72
CA LEU A 100 -12.97 -9.89 2.39
C LEU A 100 -13.70 -10.44 3.61
N ALA A 101 -12.97 -10.98 4.59
CA ALA A 101 -13.55 -11.53 5.81
C ALA A 101 -13.79 -10.46 6.90
N GLN A 102 -13.06 -9.34 6.87
CA GLN A 102 -13.21 -8.21 7.79
C GLN A 102 -13.47 -6.92 6.99
N GLN A 103 -14.73 -6.71 6.60
CA GLN A 103 -15.12 -5.58 5.76
C GLN A 103 -14.86 -4.22 6.42
N ASP A 104 -14.83 -4.13 7.75
CA ASP A 104 -14.50 -2.88 8.47
C ASP A 104 -13.04 -2.42 8.23
N ILE A 105 -12.19 -3.30 7.71
CA ILE A 105 -10.77 -3.03 7.38
C ILE A 105 -10.60 -2.63 5.91
N PHE A 106 -11.54 -3.00 5.05
CA PHE A 106 -11.41 -2.93 3.59
C PHE A 106 -12.00 -1.65 3.00
#